data_AF-A0A2G6LHC3-F1
#
_entry.id   AF-A0A2G6LHC3-F1
#
_cell.length_a   1.000
_cell.length_b   1.000
_cell.length_c   1.000
_cell.angle_alpha   90.00
_cell.angle_beta   90.00
_cell.angle_gamma   90.00
#
_symmetry.space_group_name_H-M   'P 1'
#
loop_
_entity.id
_entity.type
_entity.pdbx_description
1 polymer ?
#
loop_
_entity_poly.entity_id
_entity_poly.type
_entity_poly.pdbx_seq_one_letter_code
_entity_poly.pdbx_strand_id
1 'polypeptide(L)'
;MRIFGKNLFKLSQTLVIVASVSLLSACSQDTAVEKAVDVLDLDHEDVFSLGVGVCFDDENLAEEEVSSVPVRDCNEPHDNEIYFAFNLPDGEYPTTDKHMYAKCEEEFANFIGVKYNDSIYDYDIMSPTESSWEDNDREVLCFVYDDDGKKLEKSLKDAKK
;
A
#
# COMPACT_ATOMS: atom_id res chain seq x y z
N MET A 1 33.61 45.32 -41.65
CA MET A 1 34.31 44.40 -42.58
C MET A 1 33.33 43.27 -42.85
N ARG A 2 32.55 43.35 -43.95
CA ARG A 2 32.59 42.45 -45.12
C ARG A 2 32.05 41.03 -44.82
N ILE A 3 31.14 40.36 -45.54
CA ILE A 3 30.51 40.42 -46.88
C ILE A 3 29.36 39.37 -46.77
N PHE A 4 28.09 39.72 -47.03
CA PHE A 4 27.31 39.31 -48.21
C PHE A 4 27.42 37.84 -48.68
N GLY A 5 26.29 37.13 -48.57
CA GLY A 5 26.01 35.90 -49.32
C GLY A 5 24.53 35.83 -49.66
N LYS A 6 24.10 36.59 -50.68
CA LYS A 6 22.82 36.41 -51.37
C LYS A 6 22.99 35.29 -52.40
N ASN A 7 21.93 34.51 -52.64
CA ASN A 7 21.52 33.89 -53.92
C ASN A 7 20.47 32.79 -53.62
N LEU A 8 19.41 32.54 -54.40
CA LEU A 8 18.88 33.05 -55.65
C LEU A 8 17.44 32.47 -55.77
N PHE A 9 16.46 33.32 -56.13
CA PHE A 9 15.47 33.07 -57.19
C PHE A 9 14.76 31.70 -57.32
N LYS A 10 13.44 31.64 -57.07
CA LYS A 10 12.39 31.80 -58.13
C LYS A 10 10.97 31.61 -57.57
N LEU A 11 10.10 32.57 -57.93
CA LEU A 11 8.65 32.42 -57.97
C LEU A 11 8.24 31.43 -59.07
N SER A 12 7.13 30.71 -58.90
CA SER A 12 5.96 30.80 -59.81
C SER A 12 5.06 29.57 -59.66
N GLN A 13 3.76 29.85 -59.63
CA GLN A 13 2.62 28.95 -59.50
C GLN A 13 2.60 27.82 -60.55
N THR A 14 2.15 26.64 -60.16
CA THR A 14 1.32 25.81 -61.04
C THR A 14 0.32 25.02 -60.20
N LEU A 15 -0.94 25.41 -60.35
CA LEU A 15 -2.13 24.69 -59.89
C LEU A 15 -2.26 23.39 -60.70
N VAL A 16 -2.30 22.24 -60.03
CA VAL A 16 -2.76 20.98 -60.63
C VAL A 16 -3.93 20.47 -59.79
N ILE A 17 -5.13 20.55 -60.37
CA ILE A 17 -6.34 19.90 -59.88
C ILE A 17 -6.60 18.73 -60.84
N VAL A 18 -6.55 17.48 -60.38
CA VAL A 18 -7.35 16.38 -60.95
C VAL A 18 -7.69 15.37 -59.83
N ALA A 19 -8.90 14.82 -59.95
CA ALA A 19 -9.73 14.27 -58.91
C ALA A 19 -9.57 12.75 -58.64
N SER A 20 -9.93 12.39 -57.40
CA SER A 20 -10.82 11.27 -57.02
C SER A 20 -10.29 9.85 -56.72
N VAL A 21 -10.78 9.36 -55.56
CA VAL A 21 -11.12 7.98 -55.13
C VAL A 21 -10.06 7.12 -54.40
N SER A 22 -10.16 7.05 -53.06
CA SER A 22 -10.52 5.87 -52.23
C SER A 22 -9.70 5.60 -50.95
N LEU A 23 -10.47 5.40 -49.86
CA LEU A 23 -10.25 4.59 -48.65
C LEU A 23 -9.52 5.19 -47.42
N LEU A 24 -10.37 5.46 -46.41
CA LEU A 24 -10.23 5.18 -44.96
C LEU A 24 -9.03 5.76 -44.20
N SER A 25 -9.26 6.88 -43.51
CA SER A 25 -8.79 7.04 -42.13
C SER A 25 -9.62 8.11 -41.42
N ALA A 26 -10.77 7.71 -40.91
CA ALA A 26 -11.53 8.50 -39.95
C ALA A 26 -10.92 8.27 -38.56
N CYS A 27 -10.01 9.14 -38.12
CA CYS A 27 -9.61 9.22 -36.71
C CYS A 27 -10.43 10.33 -36.05
N SER A 28 -11.68 10.01 -35.68
CA SER A 28 -12.46 10.82 -34.74
C SER A 28 -12.73 9.97 -33.50
N GLN A 29 -11.78 9.94 -32.57
CA GLN A 29 -12.02 9.44 -31.20
C GLN A 29 -11.05 10.11 -30.22
N ASP A 30 -11.21 11.42 -30.00
CA ASP A 30 -10.92 11.97 -28.67
C ASP A 30 -12.20 11.84 -27.85
N THR A 31 -12.57 10.61 -27.50
CA THR A 31 -13.45 10.40 -26.35
C THR A 31 -12.57 10.61 -25.15
N ALA A 32 -12.74 11.75 -24.50
CA ALA A 32 -12.41 11.91 -23.10
C ALA A 32 -12.98 10.68 -22.37
N VAL A 33 -12.10 9.75 -22.03
CA VAL A 33 -12.43 8.70 -21.08
C VAL A 33 -12.43 9.41 -19.73
N GLU A 34 -13.54 10.08 -19.42
CA GLU A 34 -14.00 10.15 -18.04
C GLU A 34 -14.27 8.71 -17.63
N LYS A 35 -13.19 8.02 -17.26
CA LYS A 35 -13.32 6.77 -16.52
C LYS A 35 -13.85 7.24 -15.19
N ALA A 36 -15.16 7.10 -15.00
CA ALA A 36 -15.74 6.96 -13.68
C ALA A 36 -14.92 5.88 -12.97
N VAL A 37 -13.97 6.33 -12.16
CA VAL A 37 -13.41 5.52 -11.09
C VAL A 37 -14.59 5.37 -10.15
N ASP A 38 -15.25 4.22 -10.29
CA ASP A 38 -15.98 3.62 -9.20
C ASP A 38 -15.13 3.86 -7.94
N VAL A 39 -15.71 4.44 -6.90
CA VAL A 39 -15.01 4.70 -5.63
C VAL A 39 -14.77 3.33 -5.00
N LEU A 40 -13.79 2.63 -5.57
CA LEU A 40 -13.08 1.55 -4.92
C LEU A 40 -12.49 2.17 -3.67
N ASP A 41 -12.61 1.45 -2.58
CA ASP A 41 -12.01 1.74 -1.29
C ASP A 41 -10.48 1.65 -1.45
N LEU A 42 -9.88 2.58 -2.20
CA LEU A 42 -8.49 2.53 -2.67
C LEU A 42 -7.49 2.70 -1.52
N ASP A 43 -7.97 2.97 -0.31
CA ASP A 43 -7.17 3.03 0.90
C ASP A 43 -7.26 1.77 1.75
N HIS A 44 -8.16 0.82 1.46
CA HIS A 44 -8.27 -0.43 2.20
C HIS A 44 -7.50 -1.56 1.52
N GLU A 45 -6.57 -2.17 2.26
CA GLU A 45 -5.84 -3.35 1.83
C GLU A 45 -6.33 -4.59 2.57
N ASP A 46 -6.38 -5.70 1.85
CA ASP A 46 -6.73 -7.02 2.39
C ASP A 46 -5.68 -7.48 3.42
N VAL A 47 -6.14 -8.01 4.57
CA VAL A 47 -5.26 -8.39 5.68
C VAL A 47 -4.24 -9.48 5.30
N PHE A 48 -4.55 -10.35 4.34
CA PHE A 48 -3.64 -11.38 3.82
C PHE A 48 -2.56 -10.81 2.90
N SER A 49 -2.64 -9.52 2.54
CA SER A 49 -1.64 -8.82 1.74
C SER A 49 -0.72 -7.92 2.57
N LEU A 50 -0.99 -7.79 3.87
CA LEU A 50 -0.20 -6.97 4.77
C LEU A 50 1.15 -7.63 5.10
N GLY A 51 2.11 -6.82 5.54
CA GLY A 51 3.44 -7.31 5.88
C GLY A 51 4.23 -6.31 6.70
N VAL A 52 5.45 -6.71 7.09
CA VAL A 52 6.32 -5.90 7.95
C VAL A 52 6.63 -4.54 7.30
N GLY A 53 6.44 -3.46 8.07
CA GLY A 53 6.63 -2.07 7.66
C GLY A 53 5.39 -1.42 7.04
N VAL A 54 4.25 -2.12 6.99
CA VAL A 54 2.97 -1.53 6.59
C VAL A 54 2.37 -0.77 7.78
N CYS A 55 1.95 0.47 7.51
CA CYS A 55 1.25 1.33 8.46
C CYS A 55 -0.23 1.41 8.12
N PHE A 56 -1.11 1.37 9.13
CA PHE A 56 -2.55 1.31 8.91
C PHE A 56 -3.35 1.91 10.08
N ASP A 57 -4.62 2.24 9.83
CA ASP A 57 -5.56 2.75 10.84
C ASP A 57 -6.42 1.62 11.43
N ASP A 58 -6.90 1.82 12.66
CA ASP A 58 -7.59 0.78 13.45
C ASP A 58 -9.11 0.70 13.25
N GLU A 59 -9.68 1.38 12.25
CA GLU A 59 -11.13 1.57 12.08
C GLU A 59 -11.96 0.28 12.21
N ASN A 60 -11.43 -0.84 11.72
CA ASN A 60 -12.11 -2.15 11.74
C ASN A 60 -11.53 -3.13 12.77
N LEU A 61 -10.49 -2.77 13.54
CA LEU A 61 -9.82 -3.71 14.47
C LEU A 61 -10.67 -4.11 15.68
N ALA A 62 -11.71 -3.36 15.99
CA ALA A 62 -12.63 -3.68 17.08
C ALA A 62 -13.69 -4.74 16.71
N GLU A 63 -13.72 -5.18 15.45
CA GLU A 63 -14.63 -6.21 14.97
C GLU A 63 -14.15 -7.62 15.34
N GLU A 64 -15.06 -8.60 15.33
CA GLU A 64 -14.70 -10.01 15.61
C GLU A 64 -13.78 -10.60 14.52
N GLU A 65 -13.92 -10.13 13.29
CA GLU A 65 -13.11 -10.53 12.14
C GLU A 65 -12.77 -9.29 11.32
N VAL A 66 -11.53 -9.20 10.83
CA VAL A 66 -11.05 -8.08 10.01
C VAL A 66 -10.61 -8.63 8.67
N SER A 67 -11.25 -8.21 7.58
CA SER A 67 -10.87 -8.62 6.21
C SER A 67 -9.92 -7.63 5.53
N SER A 68 -10.00 -6.35 5.91
CA SER A 68 -9.19 -5.29 5.33
C SER A 68 -9.05 -4.11 6.28
N VAL A 69 -7.95 -3.37 6.13
CA VAL A 69 -7.63 -2.19 6.94
C VAL A 69 -7.24 -1.00 6.07
N PRO A 70 -7.50 0.25 6.50
CA PRO A 70 -7.02 1.43 5.81
C PRO A 70 -5.48 1.53 5.92
N VAL A 71 -4.75 1.36 4.82
CA VAL A 71 -3.29 1.51 4.77
C VAL A 71 -2.91 2.96 4.54
N ARG A 72 -1.84 3.41 5.23
CA ARG A 72 -1.30 4.77 5.17
C ARG A 72 0.19 4.75 4.82
N ASP A 73 0.67 5.84 4.23
CA ASP A 73 2.12 6.10 4.23
C ASP A 73 2.54 6.29 5.69
N CYS A 74 3.57 5.56 6.14
CA CYS A 74 4.05 5.69 7.50
C CYS A 74 4.50 7.12 7.87
N ASN A 75 4.77 8.00 6.91
CA ASN A 75 5.09 9.42 7.16
C ASN A 75 3.86 10.32 7.27
N GLU A 76 2.66 9.75 7.19
CA GLU A 76 1.38 10.39 7.51
C GLU A 76 0.83 9.85 8.83
N PRO A 77 -0.09 10.59 9.50
CA PRO A 77 -0.75 10.10 10.71
C PRO A 77 -1.40 8.71 10.50
N HIS A 78 -1.05 7.74 11.34
CA HIS A 78 -1.60 6.37 11.35
C HIS A 78 -1.66 5.81 12.78
N ASP A 79 -2.38 4.71 12.99
CA ASP A 79 -2.49 4.10 14.33
C ASP A 79 -1.45 3.02 14.60
N ASN A 80 -1.19 2.18 13.59
CA ASN A 80 -0.48 0.92 13.77
C ASN A 80 0.63 0.73 12.74
N GLU A 81 1.69 0.02 13.10
CA GLU A 81 2.70 -0.48 12.16
C GLU A 81 2.98 -1.97 12.39
N ILE A 82 2.98 -2.78 11.34
CA ILE A 82 3.36 -4.19 11.43
C ILE A 82 4.87 -4.29 11.57
N TYR A 83 5.34 -4.89 12.65
CA TYR A 83 6.77 -4.99 12.93
C TYR A 83 7.32 -6.42 12.79
N PHE A 84 6.46 -7.43 12.89
CA PHE A 84 6.86 -8.82 12.78
C PHE A 84 5.74 -9.66 12.17
N ALA A 85 6.12 -10.69 11.41
CA ALA A 85 5.20 -11.65 10.82
C ALA A 85 5.80 -13.05 10.91
N PHE A 86 4.98 -14.04 11.25
CA PHE A 86 5.41 -15.44 11.28
C PHE A 86 4.25 -16.39 11.02
N ASN A 87 4.57 -17.61 10.58
CA ASN A 87 3.59 -18.66 10.40
C ASN A 87 3.53 -19.61 11.60
N LEU A 88 2.32 -19.96 11.99
CA LEU A 88 2.03 -21.06 12.90
C LEU A 88 2.31 -22.41 12.22
N PRO A 89 2.70 -23.45 12.98
CA PRO A 89 2.87 -24.79 12.41
C PRO A 89 1.52 -25.36 11.96
N ASP A 90 1.54 -26.25 10.96
CA ASP A 90 0.35 -27.02 10.59
C ASP A 90 -0.16 -27.87 11.77
N GLY A 91 -1.48 -28.02 11.86
CA GLY A 91 -2.11 -28.82 12.90
C GLY A 91 -3.55 -28.41 13.21
N GLU A 92 -3.96 -28.69 14.45
CA GLU A 92 -5.22 -28.20 15.01
C GLU A 92 -5.15 -26.69 15.22
N TYR A 93 -6.30 -26.02 15.03
CA TYR A 93 -6.43 -24.60 15.31
C TYR A 93 -6.08 -24.30 16.79
N PRO A 94 -5.24 -23.28 17.07
CA PRO A 94 -4.81 -22.99 18.43
C PRO A 94 -5.96 -22.58 19.35
N THR A 95 -6.00 -23.15 20.56
CA THR A 95 -7.00 -22.79 21.57
C THR A 95 -6.59 -21.59 22.44
N THR A 96 -5.42 -21.01 22.19
CA THR A 96 -4.87 -19.85 22.90
C THR A 96 -3.85 -19.13 22.02
N ASP A 97 -3.83 -17.81 22.16
CA ASP A 97 -2.93 -16.84 21.54
C ASP A 97 -1.60 -16.64 22.29
N LYS A 98 -1.45 -17.17 23.52
CA LYS A 98 -0.32 -16.84 24.41
C LYS A 98 1.06 -17.02 23.77
N HIS A 99 1.22 -18.06 22.95
CA HIS A 99 2.47 -18.29 22.24
C HIS A 99 2.73 -17.25 21.14
N MET A 100 1.66 -16.74 20.51
CA MET A 100 1.74 -15.72 19.47
C MET A 100 2.22 -14.40 20.07
N TYR A 101 1.57 -13.94 21.14
CA TYR A 101 2.03 -12.74 21.88
C TYR A 101 3.47 -12.89 22.36
N ALA A 102 3.85 -14.05 22.92
CA ALA A 102 5.23 -14.26 23.36
C ALA A 102 6.26 -14.11 22.23
N LYS A 103 5.96 -14.58 21.02
CA LYS A 103 6.82 -14.38 19.85
C LYS A 103 6.88 -12.93 19.39
N CYS A 104 5.74 -12.23 19.41
CA CYS A 104 5.68 -10.80 19.12
C CYS A 104 6.58 -10.01 20.12
N GLU A 105 6.46 -10.28 21.42
CA GLU A 105 7.29 -9.66 22.46
C GLU A 105 8.80 -9.90 22.23
N GLU A 106 9.18 -11.14 21.87
CA GLU A 106 10.57 -11.51 21.59
C GLU A 106 11.19 -10.68 20.45
N GLU A 107 10.40 -10.34 19.43
CA GLU A 107 10.86 -9.57 18.26
C GLU A 107 10.67 -8.05 18.40
N PHE A 108 9.86 -7.59 19.37
CA PHE A 108 9.58 -6.18 19.60
C PHE A 108 10.85 -5.32 19.68
N ALA A 109 11.83 -5.79 20.46
CA ALA A 109 13.08 -5.05 20.67
C ALA A 109 13.95 -4.96 19.41
N ASN A 110 13.85 -5.94 18.51
CA ASN A 110 14.58 -5.94 17.25
C ASN A 110 14.05 -4.87 16.29
N PHE A 111 12.76 -4.52 16.41
CA PHE A 111 12.15 -3.48 15.60
C PHE A 111 12.23 -2.09 16.24
N ILE A 112 11.80 -1.94 17.49
CA ILE A 112 11.70 -0.64 18.19
C ILE A 112 13.07 -0.16 18.68
N GLY A 113 13.98 -1.08 19.02
CA GLY A 113 15.31 -0.78 19.54
C GLY A 113 15.39 -0.64 21.06
N VAL A 114 14.28 -0.87 21.79
CA VAL A 114 14.21 -1.06 23.24
C VAL A 114 13.28 -2.21 23.58
N LYS A 115 13.38 -2.78 24.79
CA LYS A 115 12.49 -3.87 25.22
C LYS A 115 11.08 -3.37 25.43
N TYR A 116 10.09 -4.24 25.23
CA TYR A 116 8.68 -3.95 25.48
C TYR A 116 8.43 -3.31 26.86
N ASN A 117 8.94 -3.91 27.94
CA ASN A 117 8.76 -3.37 29.30
C ASN A 117 9.42 -2.00 29.56
N ASP A 118 10.29 -1.55 28.65
CA ASP A 118 10.97 -0.24 28.71
C ASP A 118 10.39 0.77 27.69
N SER A 119 9.37 0.36 26.92
CA SER A 119 8.75 1.10 25.81
C SER A 119 7.45 1.78 26.25
N ILE A 120 7.11 2.91 25.61
CA ILE A 120 5.79 3.55 25.70
C ILE A 120 4.78 3.00 24.68
N TYR A 121 5.26 2.23 23.71
CA TYR A 121 4.44 1.58 22.70
C TYR A 121 4.01 0.20 23.19
N ASP A 122 2.79 -0.18 22.85
CA ASP A 122 2.22 -1.50 23.09
C ASP A 122 2.02 -2.23 21.76
N TYR A 123 1.71 -3.53 21.83
CA TYR A 123 1.56 -4.36 20.64
C TYR A 123 0.38 -5.30 20.75
N ASP A 124 -0.16 -5.65 19.59
CA ASP A 124 -1.22 -6.64 19.45
C ASP A 124 -1.00 -7.48 18.18
N ILE A 125 -1.90 -8.42 17.92
CA ILE A 125 -1.79 -9.40 16.85
C ILE A 125 -3.01 -9.40 15.94
N MET A 126 -2.78 -9.56 14.64
CA MET A 126 -3.75 -10.19 13.75
C MET A 126 -3.35 -11.66 13.64
N SER A 127 -4.31 -12.56 13.84
CA SER A 127 -4.08 -14.00 13.78
C SER A 127 -5.19 -14.69 13.00
N PRO A 128 -4.97 -15.91 12.48
CA PRO A 128 -5.98 -16.61 11.70
C PRO A 128 -7.24 -16.84 12.52
N THR A 129 -8.40 -16.73 11.87
CA THR A 129 -9.67 -17.25 12.40
C THR A 129 -9.78 -18.76 12.14
N GLU A 130 -10.68 -19.45 12.83
CA GLU A 130 -10.96 -20.87 12.56
C GLU A 130 -11.37 -21.08 11.08
N SER A 131 -12.13 -20.14 10.51
CA SER A 131 -12.52 -20.15 9.10
C SER A 131 -11.30 -20.03 8.16
N SER A 132 -10.46 -19.02 8.35
CA SER A 132 -9.25 -18.84 7.52
C SER A 132 -8.24 -20.00 7.68
N TRP A 133 -8.22 -20.65 8.86
CA TRP A 133 -7.38 -21.81 9.12
C TRP A 133 -7.75 -23.01 8.22
N GLU A 134 -9.05 -23.20 7.94
CA GLU A 134 -9.54 -24.21 6.99
C GLU A 134 -9.01 -23.95 5.57
N ASP A 135 -8.74 -22.69 5.23
CA ASP A 135 -8.17 -22.24 3.97
C ASP A 135 -6.63 -22.18 3.96
N ASN A 136 -5.97 -22.78 4.96
CA ASN A 136 -4.52 -22.79 5.19
C ASN A 136 -3.90 -21.45 5.58
N ASP A 137 -4.66 -20.49 6.11
CA ASP A 137 -4.05 -19.35 6.76
C ASP A 137 -3.34 -19.80 8.05
N ARG A 138 -2.08 -19.41 8.18
CA ARG A 138 -1.20 -19.67 9.32
C ARG A 138 -0.51 -18.40 9.78
N GLU A 139 -0.72 -17.27 9.13
CA GLU A 139 0.07 -16.08 9.33
C GLU A 139 -0.41 -15.33 10.57
N VAL A 140 0.55 -14.91 11.39
CA VAL A 140 0.33 -13.98 12.49
C VAL A 140 1.12 -12.72 12.19
N LEU A 141 0.44 -11.58 12.24
CA LEU A 141 1.03 -10.26 12.10
C LEU A 141 1.06 -9.59 13.46
N CYS A 142 2.23 -9.22 13.95
CA CYS A 142 2.39 -8.41 15.15
C CYS A 142 2.46 -6.94 14.75
N PHE A 143 1.59 -6.11 15.30
CA PHE A 143 1.60 -4.67 15.07
C PHE A 143 1.80 -3.90 16.37
N VAL A 144 2.35 -2.69 16.24
CA VAL A 144 2.72 -1.81 17.35
C VAL A 144 1.98 -0.48 17.23
N TYR A 145 1.60 0.10 18.37
CA TYR A 145 0.85 1.36 18.46
C TYR A 145 1.27 2.18 19.70
N ASP A 146 0.87 3.46 19.77
CA ASP A 146 1.05 4.29 20.98
C ASP A 146 0.02 3.91 22.04
N ASP A 147 0.46 3.46 23.22
CA ASP A 147 -0.42 2.99 24.32
C ASP A 147 -1.38 4.07 24.83
N ASP A 148 -1.04 5.35 24.66
CA ASP A 148 -1.96 6.46 24.97
C ASP A 148 -2.99 6.73 23.84
N GLY A 149 -2.99 5.95 22.75
CA GLY A 149 -3.88 6.09 21.61
C GLY A 149 -3.55 7.29 20.70
N LYS A 150 -2.29 7.75 20.67
CA LYS A 150 -1.87 8.84 19.77
C LYS A 150 -1.53 8.31 18.39
N LYS A 151 -1.86 9.10 17.36
CA LYS A 151 -1.38 8.86 16.00
C LYS A 151 0.15 8.86 15.95
N LEU A 152 0.68 7.87 15.25
CA LEU A 152 2.06 7.78 14.82
C LEU A 152 2.25 8.67 13.59
N GLU A 153 3.40 9.33 13.48
CA GLU A 153 3.70 10.30 12.39
C GLU A 153 4.88 9.82 11.51
N LYS A 154 5.43 8.66 11.85
CA LYS A 154 6.56 8.00 11.20
C LYS A 154 6.56 6.53 11.61
N SER A 155 7.26 5.70 10.84
CA SER A 155 7.63 4.35 11.28
C SER A 155 8.33 4.38 12.65
N LEU A 156 7.98 3.40 13.48
CA LEU A 156 8.54 3.13 14.80
C LEU A 156 9.82 2.30 14.76
N LYS A 157 10.27 1.88 13.58
CA LYS A 157 11.57 1.23 13.43
C LYS A 157 12.68 2.10 14.03
N ASP A 158 13.45 1.51 14.95
CA ASP A 158 14.51 2.18 15.70
C ASP A 158 14.05 3.44 16.47
N ALA A 159 12.77 3.54 16.85
CA ALA A 159 12.22 4.68 17.59
C ALA A 159 12.86 4.88 18.97
N LYS A 160 13.26 3.79 19.63
CA LYS A 160 13.95 3.76 20.93
C LYS A 160 13.19 4.53 22.03
N LYS A 161 11.89 4.29 22.10
CA LYS A 161 10.97 4.87 23.08
C LYS A 161 10.06 3.82 23.63
#